data_AF-A0A434LE24-F1
#
_entry.id   AF-A0A434LE24-F1
#
_cell.length_a   1.000
_cell.length_b   1.000
_cell.length_c   1.000
_cell.angle_alpha   90.00
_cell.angle_beta   90.00
_cell.angle_gamma   90.00
#
_symmetry.space_group_name_H-M   'P 1'
#
loop_
_entity.id
_entity.type
_entity.pdbx_description
1 polymer ?
#
loop_
_entity_poly.entity_id
_entity_poly.type
_entity_poly.pdbx_seq_one_letter_code
_entity_poly.pdbx_strand_id
1 'polypeptide(L)'
;MARHSFFCIDGHTCGNPVRLVAGGGPLLQGATMMERRAHFLAEYDWIRTGLMFEPRGHDVMSGSILYPPTRPDCDIAILFIETSGCLPMCGHGTIGTVTMAIEHGLIKPKTPGLLRLDTPAG
;
A
#
# COMPACT_ATOMS: atom_id res chain seq x y z
N MET A 1 -18.10 -20.39 3.54
CA MET A 1 -16.79 -19.73 3.69
C MET A 1 -16.94 -18.30 3.19
N ALA A 2 -16.37 -17.31 3.90
CA ALA A 2 -16.31 -15.95 3.40
C ALA A 2 -15.35 -15.89 2.20
N ARG A 3 -15.75 -15.20 1.13
CA ARG A 3 -14.93 -14.98 -0.07
C ARG A 3 -14.42 -13.54 -0.03
N HIS A 4 -13.10 -13.38 -0.08
CA HIS A 4 -12.43 -12.08 -0.17
C HIS A 4 -11.87 -11.90 -1.57
N SER A 5 -11.84 -10.67 -2.07
CA SER A 5 -11.29 -10.35 -3.39
C SER A 5 -10.61 -8.99 -3.32
N PHE A 6 -9.40 -8.91 -3.88
CA PHE A 6 -8.58 -7.72 -3.90
C PHE A 6 -8.37 -7.31 -5.35
N PHE A 7 -8.58 -6.04 -5.65
CA PHE A 7 -8.25 -5.47 -6.95
C PHE A 7 -6.83 -4.94 -6.89
N CYS A 8 -5.94 -5.54 -7.68
CA CYS A 8 -4.51 -5.23 -7.68
C CYS A 8 -4.08 -4.72 -9.06
N ILE A 9 -3.21 -3.72 -9.07
CA ILE A 9 -2.46 -3.28 -10.23
C ILE A 9 -1.00 -3.70 -9.97
N ASP A 10 -0.51 -4.65 -10.75
CA ASP A 10 0.86 -5.16 -10.61
C ASP A 10 1.77 -4.47 -11.61
N GLY A 11 2.94 -4.04 -11.15
CA GLY A 11 3.98 -3.44 -11.96
C GLY A 11 5.35 -3.69 -11.35
N HIS A 12 6.36 -2.96 -11.81
CA HIS A 12 7.69 -3.02 -11.23
C HIS A 12 8.40 -1.67 -11.30
N THR A 13 9.34 -1.44 -10.38
CA THR A 13 10.28 -0.32 -10.44
C THR A 13 11.68 -0.88 -10.64
N CYS A 14 12.23 -0.70 -11.84
CA CYS A 14 13.55 -1.23 -12.23
C CYS A 14 13.73 -2.73 -11.93
N GLY A 15 12.70 -3.55 -12.19
CA GLY A 15 12.70 -4.99 -11.96
C GLY A 15 12.20 -5.43 -10.57
N ASN A 16 12.10 -4.53 -9.59
CA ASN A 16 11.52 -4.87 -8.29
C ASN A 16 9.98 -4.82 -8.35
N PRO A 17 9.27 -5.91 -8.04
CA PRO A 17 7.82 -6.01 -8.20
C PRO A 17 7.10 -5.09 -7.22
N VAL A 18 5.99 -4.49 -7.66
CA VAL A 18 5.11 -3.65 -6.83
C VAL A 18 3.66 -4.04 -7.13
N ARG A 19 2.98 -4.59 -6.13
CA ARG A 19 1.54 -4.89 -6.16
C ARG A 19 0.76 -3.79 -5.46
N LEU A 20 0.09 -2.95 -6.22
CA LEU A 20 -0.79 -1.90 -5.71
C LEU A 20 -2.20 -2.46 -5.47
N VAL A 21 -2.57 -2.62 -4.20
CA VAL A 21 -3.94 -3.01 -3.79
C VAL A 21 -4.83 -1.78 -3.84
N ALA A 22 -5.57 -1.64 -4.94
CA ALA A 22 -6.47 -0.52 -5.23
C ALA A 22 -7.90 -0.76 -4.70
N GLY A 23 -8.25 -1.99 -4.31
CA GLY A 23 -9.56 -2.30 -3.73
C GLY A 23 -9.57 -3.59 -2.91
N GLY A 24 -10.48 -3.65 -1.93
CA GLY A 24 -10.64 -4.82 -1.04
C GLY A 24 -9.80 -4.78 0.25
N GLY A 25 -9.00 -3.73 0.46
CA GLY A 25 -8.26 -3.53 1.71
C GLY A 25 -9.16 -3.32 2.93
N PRO A 26 -8.71 -3.71 4.13
CA PRO A 26 -9.49 -3.57 5.36
C PRO A 26 -9.58 -2.11 5.80
N LEU A 27 -10.62 -1.76 6.58
CA LEU A 27 -10.68 -0.44 7.21
C LEU A 27 -9.80 -0.45 8.47
N LEU A 28 -8.81 0.44 8.50
CA LEU A 28 -7.85 0.51 9.60
C LEU A 28 -8.22 1.59 10.62
N GLN A 29 -8.12 1.24 11.90
CA GLN A 29 -8.27 2.14 13.03
C GLN A 29 -6.91 2.75 13.40
N GLY A 30 -6.93 4.00 13.83
CA GLY A 30 -5.73 4.77 14.19
C GLY A 30 -5.78 6.20 13.66
N ALA A 31 -5.36 7.14 14.50
CA ALA A 31 -5.19 8.55 14.18
C ALA A 31 -3.92 8.83 13.37
N THR A 32 -2.96 7.91 13.37
CA THR A 32 -1.71 8.01 12.59
C THR A 32 -1.48 6.80 11.71
N MET A 33 -0.64 6.93 10.69
CA MET A 33 -0.25 5.79 9.86
C MET A 33 0.53 4.72 10.63
N MET A 34 1.23 5.09 11.71
CA MET A 34 1.87 4.12 12.60
C MET A 34 0.85 3.27 13.37
N GLU A 35 -0.21 3.91 13.89
CA GLU A 35 -1.31 3.20 14.56
C GLU A 35 -2.08 2.30 13.58
N ARG A 36 -2.38 2.80 12.37
CA ARG A 36 -3.02 1.99 11.33
C ARG A 36 -2.17 0.78 10.93
N ARG A 37 -0.85 0.96 10.83
CA ARG A 37 0.09 -0.14 10.61
C ARG A 37 0.05 -1.17 11.74
N ALA A 38 0.02 -0.71 13.00
CA ALA A 38 -0.08 -1.61 14.15
C ALA A 38 -1.39 -2.41 14.13
N HIS A 39 -2.51 -1.77 13.83
CA HIS A 39 -3.82 -2.41 13.68
C HIS A 39 -3.83 -3.42 12.51
N PHE A 40 -3.22 -3.07 11.37
CA PHE A 40 -3.09 -4.00 10.23
C PHE A 40 -2.33 -5.26 10.63
N LEU A 41 -1.19 -5.12 11.31
CA LEU A 41 -0.39 -6.27 11.77
C LEU A 41 -1.12 -7.11 12.82
N ALA A 42 -1.91 -6.49 13.70
CA ALA A 42 -2.64 -7.18 14.76
C ALA A 42 -3.81 -8.04 14.23
N GLU A 43 -4.56 -7.53 13.25
CA GLU A 43 -5.83 -8.15 12.82
C GLU A 43 -5.85 -8.65 11.37
N TYR A 44 -5.02 -8.08 10.50
CA TYR A 44 -5.12 -8.23 9.05
C TYR A 44 -3.84 -8.74 8.39
N ASP A 45 -2.82 -9.19 9.13
CA ASP A 45 -1.56 -9.67 8.55
C ASP A 45 -1.76 -10.85 7.57
N TRP A 46 -2.85 -11.60 7.73
CA TRP A 46 -3.26 -12.65 6.79
C TRP A 46 -3.46 -12.14 5.36
N ILE A 47 -3.80 -10.85 5.18
CA ILE A 47 -3.91 -10.21 3.86
C ILE A 47 -2.54 -10.05 3.23
N ARG A 48 -1.55 -9.56 3.99
CA ARG A 48 -0.17 -9.46 3.53
C ARG A 48 0.34 -10.85 3.17
N THR A 49 0.17 -11.83 4.06
CA THR A 49 0.70 -13.17 3.78
C THR A 49 0.02 -13.79 2.55
N GLY A 50 -1.31 -13.64 2.43
CA GLY A 50 -2.06 -14.15 1.30
C GLY A 50 -1.75 -13.47 -0.05
N LEU A 51 -1.33 -12.20 -0.05
CA LEU A 51 -1.01 -11.46 -1.27
C LEU A 51 0.48 -11.51 -1.65
N MET A 52 1.39 -11.63 -0.67
CA MET A 52 2.84 -11.52 -0.90
C MET A 52 3.51 -12.89 -1.06
N PHE A 53 3.05 -13.94 -0.38
CA PHE A 53 3.64 -15.28 -0.51
C PHE A 53 2.98 -16.11 -1.60
N GLU A 54 3.64 -17.22 -1.94
CA GLU A 54 3.07 -18.25 -2.80
C GLU A 54 1.71 -18.74 -2.26
N PRO A 55 0.74 -19.05 -3.14
CA PRO A 55 0.87 -19.16 -4.60
C PRO A 55 0.56 -17.85 -5.36
N ARG A 56 0.26 -16.74 -4.67
CA ARG A 56 -0.21 -15.48 -5.31
C ARG A 56 0.90 -14.46 -5.50
N GLY A 57 1.93 -14.53 -4.69
CA GLY A 57 3.18 -13.79 -4.83
C GLY A 57 4.37 -14.75 -4.89
N HIS A 58 5.50 -14.30 -4.36
CA HIS A 58 6.77 -15.02 -4.32
C HIS A 58 7.72 -14.30 -3.35
N ASP A 59 8.90 -14.86 -3.08
CA ASP A 59 9.79 -14.44 -2.00
C ASP A 59 10.25 -12.97 -2.01
N VAL A 60 10.17 -12.29 -3.16
CA VAL A 60 10.56 -10.87 -3.30
C VAL A 60 9.37 -9.96 -3.64
N MET A 61 8.13 -10.42 -3.42
CA MET A 61 6.94 -9.61 -3.66
C MET A 61 6.85 -8.44 -2.67
N SER A 62 6.62 -7.24 -3.21
CA SER A 62 6.30 -6.05 -2.45
C SER A 62 4.98 -5.47 -2.93
N GLY A 63 4.30 -4.73 -2.08
CA GLY A 63 3.04 -4.12 -2.41
C GLY A 63 2.68 -2.96 -1.50
N SER A 64 1.56 -2.34 -1.84
CA SER A 64 1.05 -1.16 -1.16
C SER A 64 -0.47 -1.19 -1.11
N ILE A 65 -1.03 -0.59 -0.07
CA ILE A 65 -2.47 -0.35 0.06
C ILE A 65 -2.68 1.15 0.22
N LEU A 66 -3.60 1.71 -0.56
CA LEU A 66 -3.96 3.13 -0.50
C LEU A 66 -5.03 3.37 0.56
N TYR A 67 -4.88 4.46 1.30
CA TYR A 67 -5.85 4.94 2.28
C TYR A 67 -6.04 6.45 2.19
N PRO A 68 -7.17 6.99 2.67
CA PRO A 68 -7.26 8.41 2.96
C PRO A 68 -6.15 8.84 3.93
N PRO A 69 -5.50 9.99 3.71
CA PRO A 69 -4.43 10.45 4.57
C PRO A 69 -4.95 10.69 6.00
N THR A 70 -4.10 10.46 7.00
CA THR A 70 -4.35 10.83 8.40
C THR A 70 -4.04 12.29 8.68
N ARG A 71 -3.20 12.90 7.82
CA ARG A 71 -2.79 14.29 7.94
C ARG A 71 -3.39 15.18 6.83
N PRO A 72 -3.78 16.43 7.14
CA PRO A 72 -4.41 17.32 6.17
C PRO A 72 -3.46 17.82 5.07
N ASP A 73 -2.15 17.84 5.34
CA ASP A 73 -1.12 18.28 4.40
C ASP A 73 -0.72 17.21 3.37
N CYS A 74 -1.13 15.96 3.55
CA CYS A 74 -0.88 14.87 2.60
C CYS A 74 -2.04 14.69 1.61
N ASP A 75 -1.74 14.13 0.44
CA ASP A 75 -2.72 13.80 -0.59
C ASP A 75 -3.31 12.39 -0.40
N ILE A 76 -2.48 11.46 0.04
CA ILE A 76 -2.83 10.04 0.18
C ILE A 76 -2.00 9.40 1.30
N ALA A 77 -2.53 8.35 1.93
CA ALA A 77 -1.77 7.46 2.79
C ALA A 77 -1.39 6.16 2.08
N ILE A 78 -0.19 5.66 2.35
CA ILE A 78 0.29 4.38 1.82
C ILE A 78 0.74 3.47 2.95
N LEU A 79 0.20 2.24 2.98
CA LEU A 79 0.69 1.16 3.81
C LEU A 79 1.47 0.17 2.95
N PHE A 80 2.77 -0.02 3.22
CA PHE A 80 3.59 -0.98 2.49
C PHE A 80 3.45 -2.39 3.08
N ILE A 81 3.23 -3.38 2.23
CA ILE A 81 3.11 -4.79 2.59
C ILE A 81 4.13 -5.59 1.78
N GLU A 82 5.00 -6.34 2.44
CA GLU A 82 6.06 -7.12 1.81
C GLU A 82 6.15 -8.52 2.42
N THR A 83 6.94 -9.41 1.82
CA THR A 83 7.31 -10.68 2.43
C THR A 83 8.05 -10.47 3.76
N SER A 84 8.87 -9.42 3.84
CA SER A 84 9.63 -9.02 5.04
C SER A 84 8.76 -8.44 6.17
N GLY A 85 7.52 -8.04 5.88
CA GLY A 85 6.58 -7.49 6.85
C GLY A 85 5.85 -6.25 6.34
N CYS A 86 5.29 -5.47 7.25
CA CYS A 86 4.71 -4.17 6.92
C CYS A 86 5.76 -3.08 7.18
N LEU A 87 6.35 -2.51 6.12
CA LEU A 87 7.44 -1.54 6.26
C LEU A 87 6.93 -0.11 6.50
N PRO A 88 7.63 0.71 7.29
CA PRO A 88 7.29 2.12 7.44
C PRO A 88 7.45 2.95 6.16
N MET A 89 8.39 2.58 5.29
CA MET A 89 8.64 3.21 4.00
C MET A 89 9.32 2.22 3.05
N CYS A 90 9.03 2.33 1.76
CA CYS A 90 9.70 1.58 0.69
C CYS A 90 9.90 2.47 -0.54
N GLY A 91 11.15 2.72 -0.94
CA GLY A 91 11.47 3.68 -2.02
C GLY A 91 10.98 3.23 -3.39
N HIS A 92 11.31 2.01 -3.81
CA HIS A 92 10.84 1.47 -5.09
C HIS A 92 9.32 1.24 -5.08
N GLY A 93 8.78 0.76 -3.96
CA GLY A 93 7.33 0.62 -3.76
C GLY A 93 6.62 1.96 -3.89
N THR A 94 7.19 3.04 -3.37
CA THR A 94 6.67 4.41 -3.53
C THR A 94 6.63 4.83 -4.99
N ILE A 95 7.76 4.72 -5.70
CA ILE A 95 7.84 5.11 -7.12
C ILE A 95 6.81 4.35 -7.94
N GLY A 96 6.79 3.02 -7.85
CA GLY A 96 5.83 2.18 -8.58
C GLY A 96 4.38 2.49 -8.22
N THR A 97 4.09 2.62 -6.93
CA THR A 97 2.73 2.91 -6.44
C THR A 97 2.22 4.26 -6.95
N VAL A 98 3.03 5.32 -6.83
CA VAL A 98 2.63 6.66 -7.26
C VAL A 98 2.41 6.71 -8.77
N THR A 99 3.32 6.12 -9.55
CA THR A 99 3.17 6.04 -11.01
C THR A 99 1.87 5.35 -11.39
N MET A 100 1.65 4.13 -10.92
CA MET A 100 0.45 3.35 -11.25
C MET A 100 -0.82 4.04 -10.75
N ALA A 101 -0.81 4.60 -9.54
CA ALA A 101 -1.98 5.24 -8.97
C ALA A 101 -2.41 6.51 -9.73
N ILE A 102 -1.45 7.29 -10.24
CA ILE A 102 -1.74 8.46 -11.08
C ILE A 102 -2.22 8.02 -12.47
N GLU A 103 -1.52 7.09 -13.13
CA GLU A 103 -1.85 6.59 -14.47
C GLU A 103 -3.25 5.97 -14.54
N HIS A 104 -3.65 5.26 -13.48
CA HIS A 104 -4.97 4.65 -13.37
C HIS A 104 -6.03 5.57 -12.75
N GLY A 105 -5.71 6.84 -12.47
CA GLY A 105 -6.65 7.83 -11.93
C GLY A 105 -7.14 7.53 -10.51
N LEU A 106 -6.41 6.71 -9.75
CA LEU A 106 -6.72 6.39 -8.35
C LEU A 106 -6.38 7.56 -7.41
N ILE A 107 -5.39 8.37 -7.80
CA ILE A 107 -4.94 9.53 -7.04
C ILE A 107 -4.83 10.73 -7.98
N LYS A 108 -5.34 11.86 -7.51
CA LYS A 108 -5.12 13.16 -8.13
C LYS A 108 -4.40 14.07 -7.13
N PRO A 109 -3.15 14.49 -7.42
CA PRO A 109 -2.44 15.43 -6.55
C PRO A 109 -3.24 16.73 -6.36
N LYS A 110 -3.28 17.26 -5.12
CA LYS A 110 -3.85 18.60 -4.85
C LYS A 110 -3.09 19.69 -5.60
N THR A 111 -1.77 19.54 -5.71
CA THR A 111 -0.87 20.44 -6.43
C THR A 111 -0.25 19.71 -7.63
N PRO A 112 -0.41 20.20 -8.88
CA PRO A 112 0.19 19.56 -10.04
C PRO A 112 1.72 19.42 -9.89
N GLY A 113 2.24 18.22 -10.16
CA GLY A 113 3.67 17.91 -10.04
C GLY A 113 4.17 17.65 -8.61
N LEU A 114 3.32 17.74 -7.59
CA LEU A 114 3.67 17.46 -6.20
C LEU A 114 2.63 16.56 -5.55
N LEU A 115 3.03 15.34 -5.20
CA LEU A 115 2.21 14.41 -4.41
C LEU A 115 2.84 14.20 -3.04
N ARG A 116 2.14 14.58 -1.98
CA ARG A 116 2.55 14.38 -0.59
C ARG A 116 1.95 13.08 -0.05
N LEU A 117 2.82 12.22 0.44
CA LEU A 117 2.46 10.90 0.95
C LEU A 117 2.43 10.92 2.48
N ASP A 118 1.45 10.24 3.05
CA ASP A 118 1.39 9.94 4.47
C ASP A 118 1.79 8.48 4.68
N THR A 119 2.98 8.26 5.24
CA THR A 119 3.52 6.93 5.48
C THR A 119 3.77 6.72 6.97
N PRO A 120 3.87 5.47 7.47
CA PRO A 120 4.25 5.27 8.86
C PRO A 120 5.64 5.86 9.22
N ALA A 121 6.51 6.13 8.24
CA ALA A 121 7.79 6.81 8.47
C ALA A 121 7.67 8.36 8.53
N GLY A 122 6.53 8.93 8.15
CA GLY A 122 6.30 10.37 8.03
C GLY A 122 5.79 10.80 6.67
#